data_AF-A0A6P7GUW0-F1
#
_entry.id   AF-A0A6P7GUW0-F1
#
_cell.length_a   1.000
_cell.length_b   1.000
_cell.length_c   1.000
_cell.angle_alpha   90.00
_cell.angle_beta   90.00
_cell.angle_gamma   90.00
#
_symmetry.space_group_name_H-M   'P 1'
#
loop_
_entity.id
_entity.type
_entity.pdbx_description
1 polymer ?
#
loop_
_entity_poly.entity_id
_entity_poly.type
_entity_poly.pdbx_seq_one_letter_code
_entity_poly.pdbx_strand_id
1 'polypeptide(L)'
;NCLKDIDLCFKTDYPVDLIPKIYFRKADCFVETGQKDDFDKCIGEIQKFLSITLVDDRDKHFEKLEQMKKSKIKCKPAEVHRDNLNDLPEFSEGESTNFAYASAKIKMDYDKEKGRHVVAAKNITKGEVLFIEKAFIFAPVFKESKEFYSFKCYSCLKDIISSVP
;
A
#
# COMPACT_ATOMS: atom_id res chain seq x y z
N ASN A 1 -5.02 -3.63 -6.85
CA ASN A 1 -4.83 -2.33 -7.55
C ASN A 1 -5.34 -1.30 -6.57
N CYS A 2 -4.47 -0.46 -6.02
CA CYS A 2 -4.77 0.36 -4.85
C CYS A 2 -6.02 1.24 -5.01
N LEU A 3 -6.27 1.80 -6.21
CA LEU A 3 -7.47 2.59 -6.46
C LEU A 3 -8.75 1.75 -6.43
N LYS A 4 -8.71 0.50 -6.92
CA LYS A 4 -9.86 -0.43 -6.84
C LYS A 4 -10.19 -0.79 -5.40
N ASP A 5 -9.17 -0.98 -4.57
CA ASP A 5 -9.34 -1.32 -3.15
C ASP A 5 -9.95 -0.12 -2.38
N ILE A 6 -9.52 1.10 -2.71
CA ILE A 6 -10.09 2.34 -2.20
C ILE A 6 -11.55 2.52 -2.64
N ASP A 7 -11.85 2.29 -3.92
CA ASP A 7 -13.22 2.39 -4.44
C ASP A 7 -14.15 1.37 -3.80
N LEU A 8 -13.63 0.21 -3.40
CA LEU A 8 -14.39 -0.78 -2.63
C LEU A 8 -14.76 -0.23 -1.25
N CYS A 9 -13.85 0.45 -0.55
CA CYS A 9 -14.16 1.06 0.76
C CYS A 9 -15.37 2.00 0.67
N PHE A 10 -15.48 2.80 -0.40
CA PHE A 10 -16.63 3.71 -0.61
C PHE A 10 -17.94 2.99 -0.94
N LYS A 11 -17.89 1.74 -1.42
CA LYS A 11 -19.07 0.93 -1.78
C LYS A 11 -19.56 0.04 -0.63
N THR A 12 -18.78 -0.06 0.43
CA THR A 12 -19.08 -0.87 1.62
C THR A 12 -19.46 0.01 2.81
N ASP A 13 -19.95 -0.60 3.90
CA ASP A 13 -20.26 0.07 5.16
C ASP A 13 -18.98 0.46 5.95
N TYR A 14 -18.12 1.25 5.32
CA TYR A 14 -16.88 1.73 5.94
C TYR A 14 -17.20 2.86 6.95
N PRO A 15 -16.59 2.86 8.15
CA PRO A 15 -16.91 3.85 9.19
C PRO A 15 -16.71 5.30 8.70
N VAL A 16 -17.74 6.14 8.91
CA VAL A 16 -17.79 7.53 8.41
C VAL A 16 -16.62 8.36 8.90
N ASP A 17 -16.23 8.22 10.17
CA ASP A 17 -15.11 8.97 10.76
C ASP A 17 -13.75 8.63 10.13
N LEU A 18 -13.65 7.48 9.45
CA LEU A 18 -12.43 7.03 8.77
C LEU A 18 -12.44 7.36 7.27
N ILE A 19 -13.57 7.77 6.69
CA ILE A 19 -13.69 8.15 5.29
C ILE A 19 -12.70 9.26 4.87
N PRO A 20 -12.43 10.31 5.69
CA PRO A 20 -11.41 11.30 5.34
C PRO A 20 -10.05 10.67 5.02
N LYS A 21 -9.64 9.64 5.78
CA LYS A 21 -8.37 8.93 5.55
C LYS A 21 -8.36 8.20 4.21
N ILE A 22 -9.49 7.62 3.81
CA ILE A 22 -9.64 6.94 2.52
C ILE A 22 -9.51 7.93 1.37
N TYR A 23 -10.19 9.08 1.46
CA TYR A 23 -10.04 10.12 0.43
C TYR A 23 -8.61 10.64 0.32
N PHE A 24 -7.93 10.94 1.45
CA PHE A 24 -6.53 11.36 1.41
C PHE A 24 -5.62 10.31 0.77
N ARG A 25 -5.91 9.02 1.00
CA ARG A 25 -5.17 7.94 0.34
C ARG A 25 -5.42 7.91 -1.16
N LYS A 26 -6.66 8.17 -1.60
CA LYS A 26 -7.03 8.29 -3.03
C LYS A 26 -6.28 9.44 -3.70
N ALA A 27 -6.24 10.59 -3.05
CA ALA A 27 -5.49 11.75 -3.51
C ALA A 27 -3.99 11.46 -3.62
N ASP A 28 -3.37 10.84 -2.61
CA ASP A 28 -1.98 10.37 -2.68
C ASP A 28 -1.74 9.48 -3.91
N CYS A 29 -2.63 8.52 -4.17
CA CYS A 29 -2.48 7.63 -5.32
C CYS A 29 -2.50 8.40 -6.65
N PHE A 30 -3.36 9.40 -6.81
CA PHE A 30 -3.39 10.21 -8.03
C PHE A 30 -2.13 11.08 -8.20
N VAL A 31 -1.53 11.54 -7.10
CA VAL A 31 -0.24 12.24 -7.14
C VAL A 31 0.86 11.30 -7.65
N GLU A 32 0.98 10.10 -7.07
CA GLU A 32 2.02 9.13 -7.44
C GLU A 32 1.84 8.58 -8.86
N THR A 33 0.60 8.48 -9.37
CA THR A 33 0.32 8.02 -10.73
C THR A 33 0.26 9.14 -11.77
N GLY A 34 0.44 10.40 -11.37
CA GLY A 34 0.41 11.55 -12.28
C GLY A 34 -0.97 11.90 -12.87
N GLN A 35 -2.06 11.39 -12.28
CA GLN A 35 -3.43 11.62 -12.74
C GLN A 35 -3.99 12.94 -12.18
N LYS A 36 -3.56 14.06 -12.77
CA LYS A 36 -3.90 15.41 -12.29
C LYS A 36 -5.39 15.70 -12.23
N ASP A 37 -6.14 15.40 -13.29
CA ASP A 37 -7.57 15.75 -13.34
C ASP A 37 -8.37 15.00 -12.27
N ASP A 38 -8.01 13.74 -12.00
CA ASP A 38 -8.66 12.93 -10.97
C ASP A 38 -8.21 13.33 -9.56
N PHE A 39 -6.97 13.80 -9.40
CA PHE A 39 -6.54 14.46 -8.17
C PHE A 39 -7.39 15.70 -7.86
N ASP A 40 -7.56 16.60 -8.82
CA ASP A 40 -8.32 17.84 -8.63
C ASP A 40 -9.80 17.56 -8.28
N LYS A 41 -10.42 16.55 -8.92
CA LYS A 41 -11.75 16.06 -8.54
C LYS A 41 -11.78 15.53 -7.11
N CYS A 42 -10.80 14.69 -6.75
CA CYS A 42 -10.72 14.08 -5.42
C CYS A 42 -10.57 15.14 -4.30
N ILE A 43 -9.80 16.20 -4.55
CA ILE A 43 -9.68 17.34 -3.63
C ILE A 43 -11.03 18.05 -3.44
N GLY A 44 -11.80 18.23 -4.52
CA GLY A 44 -13.16 18.77 -4.44
C GLY A 44 -14.11 17.89 -3.62
N GLU A 45 -14.02 16.56 -3.81
CA GLU A 45 -14.79 15.58 -3.03
C GLU A 45 -14.45 15.63 -1.54
N ILE A 46 -13.16 15.69 -1.18
CA ILE A 46 -12.71 15.84 0.22
C ILE A 46 -13.30 17.11 0.83
N GLN A 47 -13.17 18.24 0.13
CA GLN A 47 -13.65 19.52 0.63
C GLN A 47 -15.16 19.52 0.87
N LYS A 48 -15.93 18.93 -0.05
CA LYS A 48 -17.38 18.76 0.10
C LYS A 48 -17.73 17.82 1.25
N PHE A 49 -16.99 16.72 1.41
CA PHE A 49 -17.22 15.78 2.49
C PHE A 49 -17.00 16.43 3.87
N LEU A 50 -15.89 17.14 4.04
CA LEU A 50 -15.53 17.82 5.29
C LEU A 50 -16.43 19.01 5.64
N SER A 51 -17.09 19.63 4.65
CA SER A 51 -18.03 20.72 4.91
C SER A 51 -19.41 20.24 5.33
N ILE A 52 -19.82 19.05 4.91
CA ILE A 52 -21.17 18.50 5.15
C ILE A 52 -21.17 17.54 6.35
N THR A 53 -20.08 16.79 6.54
CA THR A 53 -20.02 15.69 7.52
C THR A 53 -19.29 16.15 8.77
N LEU A 54 -19.90 15.91 9.94
CA LEU A 54 -19.19 16.05 11.20
C LEU A 54 -18.27 14.84 11.37
N VAL A 55 -16.98 15.10 11.47
CA VAL A 55 -15.95 14.08 11.71
C VAL A 55 -15.01 14.58 12.79
N ASP A 56 -14.44 13.67 13.55
CA ASP A 56 -13.39 13.98 14.51
C ASP A 56 -12.17 14.61 13.82
N ASP A 57 -11.43 15.44 14.54
CA ASP A 57 -10.19 16.07 14.05
C ASP A 57 -10.36 16.85 12.71
N ARG A 58 -11.56 17.38 12.44
CA ARG A 58 -11.91 18.08 11.20
C ARG A 58 -10.90 19.17 10.82
N ASP A 59 -10.42 19.95 11.78
CA ASP A 59 -9.47 21.04 11.52
C ASP A 59 -8.12 20.49 11.03
N LYS A 60 -7.63 19.38 11.60
CA LYS A 60 -6.42 18.69 11.11
C LYS A 60 -6.62 18.16 9.69
N HIS A 61 -7.82 17.69 9.37
CA HIS A 61 -8.15 17.26 8.01
C HIS A 61 -8.16 18.43 7.02
N PHE A 62 -8.68 19.60 7.40
CA PHE A 62 -8.60 20.81 6.57
C PHE A 62 -7.15 21.28 6.38
N GLU A 63 -6.33 21.28 7.43
CA GLU A 63 -4.90 21.61 7.31
C GLU A 63 -4.19 20.68 6.32
N LYS A 64 -4.44 19.37 6.41
CA LYS A 64 -3.89 18.38 5.48
C LYS A 64 -4.35 18.61 4.04
N LEU A 65 -5.63 18.94 3.84
CA LEU A 65 -6.19 19.26 2.52
C LEU A 65 -5.46 20.47 1.90
N GLU A 66 -5.24 21.52 2.68
CA GLU A 66 -4.52 22.71 2.21
C GLU A 66 -3.04 22.43 1.92
N GLN A 67 -2.39 21.55 2.69
CA GLN A 67 -1.03 21.08 2.38
C GLN A 67 -0.99 20.32 1.05
N MET A 68 -1.96 19.45 0.77
CA MET A 68 -2.03 18.72 -0.50
C MET A 68 -2.25 19.65 -1.70
N LYS A 69 -3.14 20.64 -1.59
CA LYS A 69 -3.36 21.66 -2.65
C LYS A 69 -2.09 22.44 -2.99
N LYS A 70 -1.26 22.73 -1.98
CA LYS A 70 0.03 23.44 -2.16
C LYS A 70 1.11 22.56 -2.79
N SER A 71 1.02 21.25 -2.62
CA SER A 71 2.02 20.28 -3.08
C SER A 71 2.00 20.03 -4.60
N LYS A 72 1.48 20.99 -5.40
CA LYS A 72 1.25 20.93 -6.86
C LYS A 72 2.23 19.98 -7.57
N ILE A 73 1.69 18.78 -7.81
CA ILE A 73 2.08 17.71 -8.72
C ILE A 73 3.44 17.95 -9.39
N LYS A 74 4.51 17.43 -8.77
CA LYS A 74 5.70 17.02 -9.51
C LYS A 74 5.32 15.78 -10.31
N CYS A 75 4.65 15.95 -11.45
CA CYS A 75 4.45 14.90 -12.43
C CYS A 75 5.84 14.50 -12.91
N LYS A 76 6.47 13.52 -12.25
CA LYS A 76 7.38 12.68 -13.01
C LYS A 76 6.46 11.88 -13.93
N PRO A 77 6.72 11.85 -15.25
CA PRO A 77 6.17 10.79 -16.08
C PRO A 77 6.40 9.50 -15.31
N ALA A 78 5.39 8.64 -15.21
CA ALA A 78 5.65 7.28 -14.79
C ALA A 78 6.74 6.76 -15.73
N GLU A 79 7.99 6.76 -15.26
CA GLU A 79 8.96 5.82 -15.77
C GLU A 79 8.28 4.50 -15.46
N VAL A 80 7.65 3.94 -16.49
CA VAL A 80 7.43 2.53 -16.56
C VAL A 80 8.83 1.96 -16.54
N HIS A 81 9.42 1.88 -15.35
CA HIS A 81 10.35 0.83 -15.04
C HIS A 81 9.55 -0.40 -15.43
N ARG A 82 9.84 -0.90 -16.63
CA ARG A 82 9.67 -2.31 -16.90
C ARG A 82 10.53 -2.93 -15.83
N ASP A 83 9.91 -3.23 -14.70
CA ASP A 83 10.55 -3.93 -13.62
C ASP A 83 11.29 -5.08 -14.30
N ASN A 84 12.61 -5.11 -14.15
CA ASN A 84 13.28 -6.39 -14.22
C ASN A 84 12.60 -7.20 -13.12
N LEU A 85 11.58 -7.96 -13.51
CA LEU A 85 10.54 -8.61 -12.70
C LEU A 85 11.10 -9.67 -11.74
N ASN A 86 12.40 -9.68 -11.51
CA ASN A 86 13.18 -10.65 -10.78
C ASN A 86 14.08 -10.03 -9.69
N ASP A 87 14.25 -8.70 -9.65
CA ASP A 87 15.07 -8.09 -8.61
C ASP A 87 14.23 -7.93 -7.34
N LEU A 88 14.68 -8.55 -6.25
CA LEU A 88 14.08 -8.33 -4.94
C LEU A 88 14.31 -6.87 -4.54
N PRO A 89 13.34 -6.23 -3.87
CA PRO A 89 13.54 -4.88 -3.39
C PRO A 89 14.68 -4.86 -2.35
N GLU A 90 15.29 -3.70 -2.12
CA GLU A 90 16.40 -3.56 -1.16
C GLU A 90 15.95 -2.86 0.13
N PHE A 91 16.65 -3.15 1.23
CA PHE A 91 16.47 -2.41 2.48
C PHE A 91 17.19 -1.06 2.40
N SER A 92 16.51 0.02 2.78
CA SER A 92 17.08 1.38 2.79
C SER A 92 18.31 1.53 3.69
N GLU A 93 18.38 0.78 4.79
CA GLU A 93 19.49 0.78 5.75
C GLU A 93 20.12 -0.61 5.93
N GLY A 94 19.91 -1.52 4.96
CA GLY A 94 20.37 -2.90 5.06
C GLY A 94 19.53 -3.78 5.98
N GLU A 95 19.91 -5.05 6.04
CA GLU A 95 19.27 -6.08 6.87
C GLU A 95 19.73 -5.96 8.33
N SER A 96 18.83 -6.28 9.26
CA SER A 96 19.12 -6.36 10.68
C SER A 96 20.06 -7.52 11.00
N THR A 97 21.10 -7.26 11.79
CA THR A 97 22.08 -8.29 12.20
C THR A 97 21.49 -9.35 13.13
N ASN A 98 20.40 -9.03 13.83
CA ASN A 98 19.81 -9.88 14.88
C ASN A 98 18.39 -10.33 14.56
N PHE A 99 17.85 -9.93 13.40
CA PHE A 99 16.51 -10.31 12.97
C PHE A 99 16.52 -10.57 11.46
N ALA A 100 16.71 -11.85 11.10
CA ALA A 100 16.83 -12.28 9.72
C ALA A 100 15.65 -11.81 8.86
N TYR A 101 15.95 -11.46 7.61
CA TYR A 101 15.02 -10.99 6.59
C TYR A 101 14.31 -9.68 6.94
N ALA A 102 14.71 -8.99 8.01
CA ALA A 102 14.10 -7.76 8.48
C ALA A 102 15.01 -6.55 8.22
N SER A 103 14.41 -5.41 7.95
CA SER A 103 15.14 -4.12 7.87
C SER A 103 15.81 -3.79 9.20
N ALA A 104 16.99 -3.15 9.15
CA ALA A 104 17.68 -2.61 10.33
C ALA A 104 16.86 -1.56 11.11
N LYS A 105 15.73 -1.08 10.56
CA LYS A 105 14.81 -0.15 11.22
C LYS A 105 13.80 -0.81 12.15
N ILE A 106 13.69 -2.14 12.15
CA ILE A 106 12.79 -2.90 13.00
C ILE A 106 13.54 -3.93 13.82
N LYS A 107 12.96 -4.32 14.95
CA LYS A 107 13.52 -5.36 15.82
C LYS A 107 12.40 -6.25 16.37
N MET A 108 12.77 -7.47 16.73
CA MET A 108 11.92 -8.33 17.56
C MET A 108 12.00 -7.86 19.02
N ASP A 109 10.86 -7.76 19.67
CA ASP A 109 10.71 -7.46 21.09
C ASP A 109 9.81 -8.49 21.77
N TYR A 110 9.76 -8.48 23.09
CA TYR A 110 8.93 -9.39 23.88
C TYR A 110 8.30 -8.68 25.06
N ASP A 111 7.00 -8.86 25.23
CA ASP A 111 6.30 -8.56 26.47
C ASP A 111 5.34 -9.70 26.85
N LYS A 112 4.88 -9.71 28.10
CA LYS A 112 4.03 -10.78 28.63
C LYS A 112 2.62 -10.79 28.03
N GLU A 113 2.14 -9.66 27.52
CA GLU A 113 0.78 -9.50 27.01
C GLU A 113 0.68 -9.95 25.55
N LYS A 114 1.68 -9.62 24.73
CA LYS A 114 1.70 -9.87 23.27
C LYS A 114 2.64 -10.99 22.86
N GLY A 115 3.52 -11.42 23.77
CA GLY A 115 4.61 -12.32 23.43
C GLY A 115 5.64 -11.65 22.51
N ARG A 116 6.21 -12.42 21.57
CA ARG A 116 7.15 -11.90 20.57
C ARG A 116 6.42 -11.05 19.55
N HIS A 117 6.88 -9.83 19.36
CA HIS A 117 6.28 -8.88 18.43
C HIS A 117 7.34 -7.99 17.79
N VAL A 118 7.00 -7.38 16.67
CA VAL A 118 7.92 -6.52 15.92
C VAL A 118 7.65 -5.06 16.28
N VAL A 119 8.71 -4.33 16.61
CA VAL A 119 8.64 -2.89 16.91
C VAL A 119 9.59 -2.10 16.01
N ALA A 120 9.25 -0.83 15.78
CA ALA A 120 10.15 0.10 15.12
C ALA A 120 11.32 0.45 16.06
N ALA A 121 12.55 0.25 15.60
CA ALA A 121 13.76 0.70 16.27
C ALA A 121 14.19 2.11 15.81
N LYS A 122 13.73 2.53 14.62
CA LYS A 122 13.99 3.83 13.98
C LYS A 122 12.74 4.34 13.27
N ASN A 123 12.77 5.59 12.81
CA ASN A 123 11.71 6.17 11.99
C ASN A 123 11.59 5.46 10.65
N ILE A 124 10.37 5.04 10.31
CA ILE A 124 10.01 4.38 9.07
C ILE A 124 9.21 5.35 8.20
N THR A 125 9.62 5.53 6.95
CA THR A 125 8.89 6.36 5.99
C THR A 125 7.98 5.49 5.11
N LYS A 126 6.95 6.12 4.54
CA LYS A 126 5.99 5.44 3.66
C LYS A 126 6.73 4.85 2.45
N GLY A 127 6.53 3.56 2.21
CA GLY A 127 7.12 2.85 1.06
C GLY A 127 8.42 2.11 1.39
N GLU A 128 8.98 2.24 2.60
CA GLU A 128 10.15 1.46 2.98
C GLU A 128 9.85 -0.03 3.12
N VAL A 129 10.80 -0.85 2.67
CA VAL A 129 10.76 -2.31 2.77
C VAL A 129 11.14 -2.71 4.18
N LEU A 130 10.23 -3.40 4.87
CA LEU A 130 10.46 -3.86 6.24
C LEU A 130 10.92 -5.32 6.31
N PHE A 131 10.45 -6.16 5.39
CA PHE A 131 10.81 -7.57 5.32
C PHE A 131 11.02 -8.02 3.87
N ILE A 132 11.99 -8.90 3.66
CA ILE A 132 12.22 -9.61 2.39
C ILE A 132 12.44 -11.08 2.74
N GLU A 133 11.34 -11.83 2.82
CA GLU A 133 11.38 -13.23 3.23
C GLU A 133 10.86 -14.13 2.11
N LYS A 134 11.59 -15.22 1.84
CA LYS A 134 11.11 -16.28 0.95
C LYS A 134 10.17 -17.18 1.74
N ALA A 135 9.00 -17.48 1.16
CA ALA A 135 8.07 -18.42 1.75
C ALA A 135 8.77 -19.75 2.10
N PHE A 136 8.60 -20.22 3.34
CA PHE A 136 9.17 -21.49 3.79
C PHE A 136 8.56 -22.67 3.03
N ILE A 137 7.23 -22.68 2.91
CA ILE A 137 6.45 -23.58 2.05
C ILE A 137 5.43 -22.72 1.33
N PHE A 138 5.20 -23.01 0.05
CA PHE A 138 4.24 -22.31 -0.76
C PHE A 138 3.43 -23.31 -1.60
N ALA A 139 2.10 -23.19 -1.57
CA ALA A 139 1.18 -23.96 -2.39
C ALA A 139 0.06 -23.03 -2.89
N PRO A 140 -0.14 -22.88 -4.21
CA PRO A 140 -1.25 -22.12 -4.74
C PRO A 140 -2.59 -22.75 -4.36
N VAL A 141 -3.50 -21.97 -3.78
CA VAL A 141 -4.89 -22.35 -3.52
C VAL A 141 -5.78 -21.42 -4.33
N PHE A 142 -6.52 -21.98 -5.28
CA PHE A 142 -7.40 -21.19 -6.13
C PHE A 142 -8.87 -21.43 -5.78
N LYS A 143 -9.66 -20.35 -5.72
CA LYS A 143 -11.00 -20.35 -5.12
C LYS A 143 -12.11 -20.91 -6.02
N GLU A 144 -11.93 -20.98 -7.34
CA GLU A 144 -13.07 -21.08 -8.27
C GLU A 144 -13.19 -22.41 -9.02
N SER A 145 -12.21 -23.31 -8.98
CA SER A 145 -12.37 -24.67 -9.50
C SER A 145 -11.34 -25.63 -8.91
N LYS A 146 -11.67 -26.92 -8.85
CA LYS A 146 -10.73 -28.01 -8.52
C LYS A 146 -9.71 -28.27 -9.64
N GLU A 147 -9.70 -27.44 -10.68
CA GLU A 147 -8.87 -27.62 -11.86
C GLU A 147 -7.60 -26.79 -11.75
N PHE A 148 -6.50 -27.35 -12.25
CA PHE A 148 -5.24 -26.65 -12.32
C PHE A 148 -5.38 -25.42 -13.25
N TYR A 149 -5.12 -24.23 -12.73
CA TYR A 149 -5.03 -22.99 -13.48
C TYR A 149 -3.84 -23.07 -14.44
N SER A 150 -4.10 -23.44 -15.70
CA SER A 150 -3.07 -23.64 -16.73
C SER A 150 -2.35 -22.36 -17.15
N PHE A 151 -2.90 -21.19 -16.77
CA PHE A 151 -2.40 -19.86 -17.08
C PHE A 151 -1.55 -19.22 -15.97
N LYS A 152 -1.21 -19.97 -14.90
CA LYS A 152 -0.33 -19.50 -13.82
C LYS A 152 0.86 -20.45 -13.63
N CYS A 153 2.05 -19.88 -13.42
CA CYS A 153 3.19 -20.66 -12.96
C CYS A 153 3.01 -21.02 -11.47
N TYR A 154 3.11 -22.31 -11.13
CA TYR A 154 2.93 -22.77 -9.73
C TYR A 154 4.13 -22.46 -8.83
N SER A 155 5.27 -22.09 -9.40
CA SER A 155 6.47 -21.70 -8.66
C SER A 155 6.52 -20.20 -8.35
N CYS A 156 6.17 -19.34 -9.32
CA CYS A 156 6.32 -17.88 -9.19
C CYS A 156 5.03 -17.07 -9.35
N LEU A 157 3.88 -17.73 -9.60
CA LEU A 157 2.55 -17.12 -9.79
C LEU A 157 2.40 -16.11 -10.94
N LYS A 158 3.42 -15.97 -11.78
CA LYS A 158 3.35 -15.17 -13.00
C LYS A 158 2.33 -15.79 -13.96
N ASP A 159 1.65 -14.93 -14.71
CA ASP A 159 0.80 -15.36 -15.82
C ASP A 159 1.65 -16.03 -16.90
N ILE A 160 1.18 -17.16 -17.41
CA ILE A 160 1.80 -17.93 -18.48
C ILE A 160 0.76 -18.27 -19.55
N ILE A 161 1.22 -18.42 -20.79
CA ILE A 161 0.34 -18.80 -21.91
C ILE A 161 0.13 -20.32 -21.94
N SER A 162 1.15 -21.07 -21.53
CA SER A 162 1.12 -22.53 -21.45
C SER A 162 1.94 -22.98 -20.25
N SER A 163 1.39 -23.91 -19.47
CA SER A 163 2.15 -24.64 -18.47
C SER A 163 3.03 -25.68 -19.16
N VAL A 164 4.23 -25.90 -18.62
CA VAL A 164 5.04 -27.08 -18.94
C VAL A 164 4.43 -28.24 -18.13
N PRO A 165 4.18 -29.41 -18.74
CA PRO A 165 3.60 -30.56 -18.05
C PRO A 165 4.42 -31.04 -16.85
#